data_AF-A0A0Q4LPJ3-F1
#
_entry.id   AF-A0A0Q4LPJ3-F1
#
_cell.length_a   1.000
_cell.length_b   1.000
_cell.length_c   1.000
_cell.angle_alpha   90.00
_cell.angle_beta   90.00
_cell.angle_gamma   90.00
#
_symmetry.space_group_name_H-M   'P 1'
#
loop_
_entity.id
_entity.type
_entity.pdbx_description
1 polymer ?
#
loop_
_entity_poly.entity_id
_entity_poly.type
_entity_poly.pdbx_seq_one_letter_code
_entity_poly.pdbx_strand_id
1 'polypeptide(L)'
;MKNVFGKRFIFIVLAGLVLLAFFFVSLFDKGESGNSGMSLKLQKFIPFVAFLILEAFLIAQALYFFAKKRISNGMQNIYAAALLGVLLFLIFYIEHQFIAS
;
A
#
# COMPACT_ATOMS: atom_id res chain seq x y z
N MET A 1 12.66 -26.51 -5.97
CA MET A 1 11.72 -25.37 -5.94
C MET A 1 12.42 -24.17 -6.58
N LYS A 2 12.03 -23.79 -7.81
CA LYS A 2 12.55 -22.56 -8.46
C LYS A 2 12.08 -21.38 -7.62
N ASN A 3 12.97 -20.47 -7.23
CA ASN A 3 12.63 -19.23 -6.53
C ASN A 3 11.51 -18.48 -7.30
N VAL A 4 10.26 -18.66 -6.86
CA VAL A 4 9.05 -18.16 -7.55
C VAL A 4 8.99 -16.62 -7.49
N PHE A 5 9.68 -16.02 -6.51
CA PHE A 5 9.74 -14.59 -6.29
C PHE A 5 11.21 -14.10 -6.30
N GLY A 6 11.51 -13.15 -7.18
CA GLY A 6 12.84 -12.53 -7.26
C GLY A 6 13.07 -11.51 -6.14
N LYS A 7 14.35 -11.17 -5.87
CA LYS A 7 14.75 -10.15 -4.87
C LYS A 7 13.96 -8.84 -4.96
N ARG A 8 13.65 -8.41 -6.19
CA ARG A 8 12.86 -7.21 -6.47
C ARG A 8 11.45 -7.27 -5.89
N PHE A 9 10.76 -8.41 -6.01
CA PHE A 9 9.41 -8.59 -5.48
C PHE A 9 9.39 -8.38 -3.96
N ILE A 10 10.34 -9.02 -3.26
CA ILE A 10 10.47 -8.91 -1.80
C ILE A 10 10.72 -7.46 -1.39
N PHE A 11 11.64 -6.77 -2.06
CA PHE A 11 11.94 -5.37 -1.76
C PHE A 11 10.72 -4.45 -1.91
N ILE A 12 9.94 -4.63 -3.00
CA ILE A 12 8.74 -3.85 -3.25
C ILE A 12 7.68 -4.09 -2.18
N VAL A 13 7.42 -5.37 -1.84
CA VAL A 13 6.45 -5.72 -0.80
C VAL A 13 6.87 -5.13 0.54
N LEU A 14 8.16 -5.22 0.90
CA LEU A 14 8.68 -4.61 2.14
C LEU A 14 8.52 -3.08 2.13
N ALA A 15 8.82 -2.40 1.02
CA ALA A 15 8.62 -0.96 0.92
C ALA A 15 7.13 -0.58 1.09
N GLY A 16 6.23 -1.33 0.46
CA GLY A 16 4.78 -1.15 0.64
C GLY A 16 4.32 -1.39 2.08
N LEU A 17 4.83 -2.45 2.73
CA LEU A 17 4.53 -2.76 4.14
C LEU A 17 4.99 -1.64 5.08
N VAL A 18 6.17 -1.05 4.84
CA VAL A 18 6.66 0.09 5.63
C VAL A 18 5.70 1.27 5.52
N LEU A 19 5.27 1.61 4.30
CA LEU A 19 4.30 2.69 4.08
C LEU A 19 2.96 2.41 4.77
N LEU A 20 2.45 1.18 4.65
CA LEU A 20 1.23 0.75 5.33
C LEU A 20 1.35 0.79 6.84
N ALA A 21 2.51 0.41 7.41
CA ALA A 21 2.74 0.47 8.85
C ALA A 21 2.74 1.92 9.36
N PHE A 22 3.42 2.84 8.67
CA PHE A 22 3.38 4.26 9.01
C PHE A 22 1.96 4.82 8.91
N PHE A 23 1.25 4.48 7.83
CA PHE A 23 -0.14 4.88 7.67
C PHE A 23 -1.01 4.33 8.82
N PHE A 24 -0.93 3.04 9.11
CA PHE A 24 -1.70 2.39 10.17
C PHE A 24 -1.47 3.04 11.54
N VAL A 25 -0.21 3.23 11.95
CA VAL A 25 0.12 3.89 13.23
C VAL A 25 -0.45 5.31 13.27
N SER A 26 -0.36 6.04 12.16
CA SER A 26 -0.87 7.41 12.07
C SER A 26 -2.39 7.50 12.24
N LEU A 27 -3.15 6.44 11.92
CA LEU A 27 -4.61 6.41 12.07
C LEU A 27 -5.04 6.57 13.53
N PHE A 28 -4.30 5.97 14.47
CA PHE A 28 -4.61 5.94 15.90
C PHE A 28 -3.98 7.08 16.72
N ASP A 29 -3.29 8.01 16.08
CA ASP A 29 -2.66 9.12 16.79
C ASP A 29 -3.72 10.16 17.25
N LYS A 30 -3.81 10.37 18.58
CA LYS A 30 -4.88 11.11 19.29
C LYS A 30 -4.78 12.64 19.14
N GLY A 31 -4.41 13.14 17.98
CA GLY A 31 -4.35 14.58 17.69
C GLY A 31 -5.69 15.18 17.28
N GLU A 32 -6.80 14.84 17.94
CA GLU A 32 -8.12 15.42 17.69
C GLU A 32 -8.48 16.44 18.77
N SER A 33 -8.05 17.70 18.55
CA SER A 33 -8.79 18.83 19.09
C SER A 33 -9.88 19.17 18.08
N GLY A 34 -11.14 18.97 18.46
CA GLY A 34 -12.33 19.14 17.62
C GLY A 34 -12.63 20.58 17.17
N ASN A 35 -11.62 21.44 17.03
CA ASN A 35 -11.80 22.87 16.73
C ASN A 35 -10.88 23.43 15.63
N SER A 36 -10.20 22.58 14.85
CA SER A 36 -9.40 23.05 13.72
C SER A 36 -9.89 22.42 12.44
N GLY A 37 -10.50 23.25 11.58
CA GLY A 37 -11.01 22.87 10.27
C GLY A 37 -9.98 22.06 9.47
N MET A 38 -10.50 21.07 8.74
CA MET A 38 -9.85 20.15 7.80
C MET A 38 -8.34 20.38 7.57
N SER A 39 -7.54 20.11 8.58
CA SER A 39 -6.08 20.12 8.47
C SER A 39 -5.68 18.80 7.84
N LEU A 40 -5.10 18.86 6.63
CA LEU A 40 -4.43 17.72 6.00
C LEU A 40 -3.32 17.26 6.94
N LYS A 41 -3.59 16.25 7.77
CA LYS A 41 -2.58 15.62 8.62
C LYS A 41 -1.53 14.98 7.71
N LEU A 42 -0.46 15.72 7.43
CA LEU A 42 0.65 15.30 6.57
C LEU A 42 1.19 13.92 6.96
N GLN A 43 1.15 13.60 8.25
CA GLN A 43 1.56 12.30 8.79
C GLN A 43 0.69 11.13 8.31
N LYS A 44 -0.61 11.33 8.09
CA LYS A 44 -1.52 10.35 7.46
C LYS A 44 -1.42 10.40 5.94
N PHE A 45 -1.40 11.61 5.40
CA PHE A 45 -1.49 11.86 3.96
C PHE A 45 -0.26 11.38 3.18
N ILE A 46 0.95 11.66 3.66
CA ILE A 46 2.20 11.30 2.98
C ILE A 46 2.34 9.78 2.79
N PRO A 47 2.26 8.93 3.83
CA PRO A 47 2.43 7.49 3.64
C PRO A 47 1.32 6.89 2.77
N PHE A 48 0.08 7.40 2.88
CA PHE A 48 -1.03 6.97 2.04
C PHE A 48 -0.82 7.31 0.56
N VAL A 49 -0.46 8.56 0.24
CA VAL A 49 -0.19 8.98 -1.15
C VAL A 49 1.01 8.25 -1.73
N ALA A 50 2.09 8.11 -0.97
CA ALA A 50 3.25 7.34 -1.39
C ALA A 50 2.89 5.87 -1.69
N PHE A 51 2.01 5.28 -0.89
CA PHE A 51 1.48 3.94 -1.12
C PHE A 51 0.66 3.86 -2.42
N LEU A 52 -0.24 4.83 -2.65
CA LEU A 52 -1.02 4.87 -3.90
C LEU A 52 -0.15 5.03 -5.15
N ILE A 53 0.92 5.84 -5.07
CA ILE A 53 1.90 5.98 -6.15
C ILE A 53 2.60 4.64 -6.41
N LEU A 54 2.99 3.92 -5.35
CA LEU A 54 3.61 2.60 -5.47
C LEU A 54 2.65 1.59 -6.15
N GLU A 55 1.39 1.53 -5.72
CA GLU A 55 0.33 0.71 -6.33
C GLU A 55 0.16 1.00 -7.83
N ALA A 56 -0.05 2.27 -8.18
CA ALA A 56 -0.22 2.69 -9.56
C ALA A 56 1.00 2.32 -10.42
N PHE A 57 2.21 2.48 -9.86
CA PHE A 57 3.45 2.11 -10.53
C PHE A 57 3.58 0.60 -10.75
N LEU A 58 3.13 -0.24 -9.80
CA LEU A 58 3.13 -1.69 -9.96
C LEU A 58 2.18 -2.15 -11.07
N ILE A 59 0.98 -1.56 -11.12
CA ILE A 59 0.01 -1.84 -12.17
C ILE A 59 0.56 -1.41 -13.54
N ALA A 60 1.10 -0.19 -13.65
CA ALA A 60 1.70 0.31 -14.88
C ALA A 60 2.87 -0.58 -15.35
N GLN A 61 3.75 -1.01 -14.45
CA GLN A 61 4.83 -1.94 -14.78
C GLN A 61 4.33 -3.33 -15.18
N ALA A 62 3.27 -3.82 -14.56
CA ALA A 62 2.65 -5.08 -14.97
C ALA A 62 2.16 -5.00 -16.43
N LEU A 63 1.42 -3.94 -16.76
CA LEU A 63 0.94 -3.69 -18.13
C LEU A 63 2.10 -3.59 -19.13
N TYR A 64 3.17 -2.88 -18.78
CA TYR A 64 4.38 -2.80 -19.61
C TYR A 64 4.99 -4.19 -19.86
N PHE A 65 5.11 -5.03 -18.83
CA PHE A 65 5.65 -6.38 -19.00
C PHE A 65 4.73 -7.30 -19.80
N PHE A 66 3.42 -7.18 -19.64
CA PHE A 66 2.45 -7.92 -20.45
C PHE A 66 2.53 -7.52 -21.93
N ALA A 67 2.64 -6.22 -22.23
CA ALA A 67 2.85 -5.73 -23.59
C ALA A 67 4.16 -6.28 -24.21
N LYS A 68 5.19 -6.51 -23.40
CA LYS A 68 6.46 -7.13 -23.81
C LYS A 68 6.45 -8.67 -23.76
N LYS A 69 5.28 -9.32 -23.58
CA LYS A 69 5.11 -10.78 -23.45
C LYS A 69 5.92 -11.40 -22.29
N ARG A 70 6.32 -10.61 -21.29
CA ARG A 70 7.03 -11.05 -20.09
C ARG A 70 6.06 -11.36 -18.95
N ILE A 71 5.21 -12.36 -19.16
CA ILE A 71 4.05 -12.66 -18.30
C ILE A 71 4.44 -12.87 -16.84
N SER A 72 5.48 -13.66 -16.56
CA SER A 72 5.92 -13.93 -15.18
C SER A 72 6.27 -12.66 -14.39
N ASN A 73 6.93 -11.69 -15.03
CA ASN A 73 7.31 -10.44 -14.38
C ASN A 73 6.09 -9.53 -14.17
N GLY A 74 5.16 -9.51 -15.13
CA GLY A 74 3.90 -8.79 -14.98
C GLY A 74 3.07 -9.34 -13.84
N MET A 75 2.91 -10.67 -13.77
CA MET A 75 2.19 -11.33 -12.69
C MET A 75 2.81 -11.08 -11.32
N GLN A 76 4.14 -11.03 -11.20
CA GLN A 76 4.80 -10.67 -9.94
C GLN A 76 4.40 -9.27 -9.44
N ASN A 77 4.32 -8.28 -10.34
CA ASN A 77 3.85 -6.94 -9.93
C ASN A 77 2.36 -6.94 -9.56
N ILE A 78 1.51 -7.67 -10.30
CA ILE A 78 0.09 -7.82 -9.95
C ILE A 78 -0.07 -8.48 -8.59
N TYR A 79 0.67 -9.55 -8.29
CA TYR A 79 0.61 -10.21 -6.99
C TYR A 79 1.08 -9.31 -5.86
N ALA A 80 2.12 -8.49 -6.08
CA ALA A 80 2.57 -7.52 -5.08
C ALA A 80 1.48 -6.46 -4.82
N ALA A 81 0.91 -5.89 -5.87
CA ALA A 81 -0.18 -4.92 -5.79
C ALA A 81 -1.42 -5.50 -5.10
N ALA A 82 -1.85 -6.70 -5.49
CA ALA A 82 -3.00 -7.36 -4.87
C ALA A 82 -2.78 -7.62 -3.38
N LEU A 83 -1.60 -8.11 -2.99
CA LEU A 83 -1.25 -8.35 -1.59
C LEU A 83 -1.31 -7.05 -0.77
N LEU A 84 -0.66 -5.99 -1.26
CA LEU A 84 -0.60 -4.69 -0.60
C LEU A 84 -1.99 -4.04 -0.53
N GLY A 85 -2.77 -4.12 -1.61
CA GLY A 85 -4.16 -3.63 -1.64
C GLY A 85 -5.06 -4.33 -0.64
N VAL A 86 -4.99 -5.67 -0.51
CA VAL A 86 -5.75 -6.41 0.50
C VAL A 86 -5.38 -5.96 1.92
N LEU A 87 -4.10 -5.72 2.19
CA LEU A 87 -3.65 -5.21 3.49
C LEU A 87 -4.17 -3.79 3.76
N LEU A 88 -4.21 -2.92 2.76
CA LEU A 88 -4.82 -1.60 2.89
C LEU A 88 -6.31 -1.69 3.24
N PHE A 89 -7.06 -2.56 2.54
CA PHE A 89 -8.48 -2.79 2.86
C PHE A 89 -8.66 -3.33 4.28
N LEU A 90 -7.78 -4.22 4.75
CA LEU A 90 -7.81 -4.71 6.11
C LEU A 90 -7.57 -3.59 7.13
N ILE A 91 -6.62 -2.68 6.85
CA ILE A 91 -6.36 -1.50 7.70
C ILE A 91 -7.62 -0.63 7.82
N PHE A 92 -8.28 -0.31 6.70
CA PHE A 92 -9.52 0.46 6.72
C PHE A 92 -10.66 -0.26 7.45
N TYR A 93 -10.75 -1.58 7.29
CA TYR A 93 -11.73 -2.38 8.03
C TYR A 93 -11.50 -2.30 9.54
N ILE A 94 -10.25 -2.43 10.00
CA ILE A 94 -9.89 -2.30 11.42
C ILE A 94 -10.21 -0.90 11.94
N GLU A 95 -9.82 0.15 11.22
CA GLU A 95 -10.13 1.54 11.58
C GLU A 95 -11.65 1.74 11.74
N HIS A 96 -12.44 1.23 10.79
CA HIS A 96 -13.89 1.34 10.85
C HIS A 96 -14.50 0.62 12.05
N GLN A 97 -14.03 -0.60 12.38
CA GLN A 97 -14.51 -1.34 13.54
C GLN A 97 -14.16 -0.65 14.87
N PHE A 98 -12.96 -0.04 14.98
CA PHE A 98 -12.54 0.69 16.17
C PHE A 98 -13.30 2.01 16.38
N ILE A 99 -13.74 2.68 15.30
CA ILE A 99 -14.54 3.91 15.39
C ILE A 99 -16.01 3.59 15.74
N ALA A 100 -16.52 2.43 15.32
CA ALA A 100 -17.90 2.01 15.55
C ALA A 100 -18.15 1.35 16.92
N SER A 101 -17.08 0.99 17.66
CA SER A 101 -17.12 0.42 19.03
C SER A 101 -17.03 1.50 20.10
#